data_AF-A0A1I3RRQ9-F1
#
_entry.id   AF-A0A1I3RRQ9-F1
#
_cell.length_a   1.000
_cell.length_b   1.000
_cell.length_c   1.000
_cell.angle_alpha   90.00
_cell.angle_beta   90.00
_cell.angle_gamma   90.00
#
_symmetry.space_group_name_H-M   'P 1'
#
loop_
_entity.id
_entity.type
_entity.pdbx_description
1 polymer ?
#
loop_
_entity_poly.entity_id
_entity_poly.type
_entity_poly.pdbx_seq_one_letter_code
_entity_poly.pdbx_strand_id
1 'polypeptide(L)'
;MAKAPLASLERLQIVVTESGELKTIAVRVPTAGHVAMIDTLRFTIGEETWSRTAGIQLVEDDAFVFEASRHFTEIFGFGVTADMRRGRDFYLNAWELGDGYGYVAMGGASQRGTMLVNLTGQGCVAAKPGWEGRLHEFLTQVARRPGITRVDLAHDCMNGEYTVDQADEWYDDGLFSSSGRAPSHEHRGDWRNPVGKGRSLYVGLRRNGKLCRVYEKGMEQGDQSSPWVRFEVELHNKKRVIPLDVLVDPSGYFVGSYPCLRFFEKDRTPQVIEVKRKSAEINVDASLRNILASYGKYVGVLRPLLGDEAFLDAITNTSGEWPERLKVPDYELCDRPMHERPHVNAFNDLDPSDDGWPEETVFSPADFTERWSNEIRESGEGTGDEGEQGLDGQRDDLR
;
A
#
# COMPACT_ATOMS: atom_id res chain seq x y z
N MET A 1 -2.23 4.11 36.59
CA MET A 1 -2.40 2.63 36.70
C MET A 1 -1.53 1.96 35.65
N ALA A 2 -0.93 0.81 35.94
CA ALA A 2 -0.19 0.05 34.94
C ALA A 2 -1.17 -0.45 33.85
N LYS A 3 -0.91 -0.10 32.58
CA LYS A 3 -1.68 -0.61 31.43
C LYS A 3 -1.13 -2.00 31.06
N ALA A 4 -2.01 -2.90 30.66
CA ALA A 4 -1.61 -4.21 30.17
C ALA A 4 -0.72 -4.03 28.92
N PRO A 5 0.44 -4.70 28.84
CA PRO A 5 1.29 -4.65 27.65
C PRO A 5 0.67 -5.44 26.50
N LEU A 6 0.82 -4.92 25.27
CA LEU A 6 0.40 -5.62 24.05
C LEU A 6 1.47 -6.58 23.51
N ALA A 7 2.71 -6.43 23.97
CA ALA A 7 3.80 -7.36 23.71
C ALA A 7 4.74 -7.46 24.92
N SER A 8 5.25 -8.66 25.18
CA SER A 8 6.34 -8.94 26.10
C SER A 8 7.68 -8.83 25.39
N LEU A 9 8.75 -8.65 26.17
CA LEU A 9 10.12 -8.67 25.66
C LEU A 9 10.75 -10.02 25.95
N GLU A 10 11.20 -10.70 24.91
CA GLU A 10 11.92 -11.97 25.01
C GLU A 10 13.35 -11.79 24.52
N ARG A 11 14.29 -12.50 25.14
CA ARG A 11 15.69 -12.51 24.72
C ARG A 11 15.95 -13.81 23.99
N LEU A 12 16.35 -13.69 22.73
CA LEU A 12 16.68 -14.81 21.88
C LEU A 12 18.17 -14.80 21.61
N GLN A 13 18.77 -15.98 21.69
CA GLN A 13 20.14 -16.19 21.28
C GLN A 13 20.11 -16.80 19.88
N ILE A 14 20.70 -16.09 18.93
CA ILE A 14 20.89 -16.61 17.57
C ILE A 14 22.38 -16.84 17.32
N VAL A 15 22.68 -17.83 16.49
CA VAL A 15 24.06 -18.10 16.06
C VAL A 15 24.28 -17.37 14.75
N VAL A 16 25.20 -16.40 14.75
CA VAL A 16 25.59 -15.72 13.52
C VAL A 16 26.41 -16.69 12.69
N THR A 17 25.86 -17.18 11.58
CA THR A 17 26.43 -18.32 10.86
C THR A 17 27.81 -18.02 10.26
N GLU A 18 28.05 -16.77 9.85
CA GLU A 18 29.33 -16.34 9.26
C GLU A 18 30.48 -16.30 10.28
N SER A 19 30.20 -15.91 11.53
CA SER A 19 31.23 -15.76 12.58
C SER A 19 31.23 -16.89 13.61
N GLY A 20 30.16 -17.69 13.67
CA GLY A 20 29.90 -18.65 14.75
C GLY A 20 29.60 -17.99 16.10
N GLU A 21 29.45 -16.65 16.14
CA GLU A 21 29.23 -15.89 17.37
C GLU A 21 27.77 -15.97 17.84
N LEU A 22 27.56 -16.08 19.15
CA LEU A 22 26.24 -15.97 19.75
C LEU A 22 25.84 -14.51 19.87
N LYS A 23 24.82 -14.10 19.10
CA LYS A 23 24.21 -12.76 19.18
C LYS A 23 22.92 -12.85 19.97
N THR A 24 22.84 -12.10 21.07
CA THR A 24 21.59 -11.97 21.85
C THR A 24 20.77 -10.81 21.30
N ILE A 25 19.52 -11.09 20.92
CA ILE A 25 18.59 -10.11 20.36
C ILE A 25 17.36 -10.06 21.25
N ALA A 26 16.93 -8.84 21.57
CA ALA A 26 15.68 -8.61 22.26
C ALA A 26 14.55 -8.47 21.22
N VAL A 27 13.50 -9.29 21.34
CA VAL A 27 12.38 -9.35 20.40
C VAL A 27 11.09 -9.12 21.15
N ARG A 28 10.17 -8.39 20.53
CA ARG A 28 8.82 -8.18 21.06
C ARG A 28 7.93 -9.34 20.61
N VAL A 29 7.29 -10.01 21.55
CA VAL A 29 6.34 -11.09 21.27
C VAL A 29 4.95 -10.62 21.72
N PRO A 30 3.91 -10.70 20.86
CA PRO A 30 2.54 -10.35 21.24
C PRO A 30 2.08 -11.07 22.52
N THR A 31 1.38 -10.36 23.41
CA THR A 31 0.82 -10.97 24.62
C THR A 31 -0.44 -11.79 24.29
N ALA A 32 -0.89 -12.61 25.25
CA ALA A 32 -2.10 -13.43 25.09
C ALA A 32 -3.30 -12.58 24.64
N GLY A 33 -3.93 -12.99 23.53
CA GLY A 33 -5.02 -12.24 22.90
C GLY A 33 -4.57 -11.23 21.84
N HIS A 34 -3.29 -11.22 21.46
CA HIS A 34 -2.76 -10.48 20.32
C HIS A 34 -1.92 -11.40 19.43
N VAL A 35 -1.91 -11.11 18.13
CA VAL A 35 -1.03 -11.76 17.15
C VAL A 35 -0.06 -10.78 16.50
N ALA A 36 -0.29 -9.48 16.59
CA ALA A 36 0.60 -8.50 15.98
C ALA A 36 1.02 -7.42 16.97
N MET A 37 2.23 -6.89 16.79
CA MET A 37 2.80 -5.79 17.56
C MET A 37 3.16 -4.60 16.68
N ILE A 38 3.31 -3.44 17.30
CA ILE A 38 3.83 -2.24 16.64
C ILE A 38 5.36 -2.34 16.57
N ASP A 39 5.90 -2.27 15.36
CA ASP A 39 7.34 -2.33 15.05
C ASP A 39 7.90 -0.99 14.55
N THR A 40 7.05 -0.01 14.24
CA THR A 40 7.44 1.40 14.05
C THR A 40 6.21 2.27 14.21
N LEU A 41 6.36 3.43 14.82
CA LEU A 41 5.27 4.38 14.96
C LEU A 41 5.74 5.80 14.67
N ARG A 42 4.97 6.53 13.88
CA ARG A 42 5.21 7.93 13.60
C ARG A 42 3.92 8.72 13.69
N PHE A 43 3.92 9.78 14.47
CA PHE A 43 2.74 10.60 14.73
C PHE A 43 3.10 12.07 14.85
N THR A 44 2.13 12.94 14.66
CA THR A 44 2.23 14.38 14.84
C THR A 44 1.32 14.83 15.97
N ILE A 45 1.74 15.85 16.71
CA ILE A 45 0.98 16.53 17.75
C ILE A 45 1.04 18.03 17.48
N GLY A 46 -0.04 18.78 17.69
CA GLY A 46 -0.01 20.24 17.61
C GLY A 46 0.82 20.86 18.73
N GLU A 47 1.66 21.85 18.40
CA GLU A 47 2.56 22.55 19.35
C GLU A 47 1.80 23.15 20.55
N GLU A 48 0.54 23.55 20.36
CA GLU A 48 -0.34 24.05 21.43
C GLU A 48 -0.55 23.04 22.58
N THR A 49 -0.30 21.76 22.32
CA THR A 49 -0.32 20.72 23.35
C THR A 49 0.67 21.03 24.46
N TRP A 50 1.89 21.42 24.10
CA TRP A 50 2.99 21.55 25.05
C TRP A 50 2.88 22.82 25.88
N SER A 51 2.42 23.93 25.29
CA SER A 51 2.08 25.13 26.08
C SER A 51 0.94 24.85 27.08
N ARG A 52 -0.04 24.04 26.67
CA ARG A 52 -1.14 23.64 27.56
C ARG A 52 -0.66 22.75 28.70
N THR A 53 0.18 21.76 28.44
CA THR A 53 0.66 20.82 29.48
C THR A 53 1.69 21.47 30.41
N ALA A 54 2.50 22.41 29.90
CA ALA A 54 3.40 23.22 30.72
C ALA A 54 2.66 24.27 31.58
N GLY A 55 1.42 24.62 31.22
CA GLY A 55 0.63 25.67 31.89
C GLY A 55 1.11 27.10 31.60
N ILE A 56 2.02 27.27 30.65
CA ILE A 56 2.61 28.55 30.24
C ILE A 56 2.75 28.61 28.72
N GLN A 57 2.78 29.82 28.16
CA GLN A 57 3.08 29.99 26.75
C GLN A 57 4.56 29.69 26.49
N LEU A 58 4.83 28.65 25.70
CA LEU A 58 6.18 28.33 25.23
C LEU A 58 6.47 29.12 23.95
N VAL A 59 7.75 29.45 23.73
CA VAL A 59 8.19 30.30 22.61
C VAL A 59 9.34 29.65 21.84
N GLU A 60 10.37 29.20 22.54
CA GLU A 60 11.54 28.58 21.92
C GLU A 60 11.35 27.07 21.71
N ASP A 61 11.86 26.55 20.60
CA ASP A 61 11.77 25.12 20.23
C ASP A 61 12.24 24.20 21.38
N ASP A 62 13.35 24.55 22.04
CA ASP A 62 13.90 23.76 23.15
C ASP A 62 12.91 23.65 24.32
N ALA A 63 12.09 24.67 24.58
CA ALA A 63 11.10 24.64 25.65
C ALA A 63 9.93 23.68 25.31
N PHE A 64 9.47 23.67 24.04
CA PHE A 64 8.50 22.70 23.55
C PHE A 64 9.05 21.27 23.60
N VAL A 65 10.30 21.07 23.20
CA VAL A 65 10.98 19.77 23.22
C VAL A 65 11.19 19.27 24.64
N PHE A 66 11.55 20.14 25.57
CA PHE A 66 11.71 19.79 26.98
C PHE A 66 10.39 19.28 27.58
N GLU A 67 9.29 19.98 27.33
CA GLU A 67 7.98 19.56 27.82
C GLU A 67 7.50 18.25 27.17
N ALA A 68 7.76 18.07 25.87
CA ALA A 68 7.49 16.81 25.19
C ALA A 68 8.34 15.66 25.76
N SER A 69 9.62 15.90 26.02
CA SER A 69 10.55 14.95 26.64
C SER A 69 10.05 14.46 27.99
N ARG A 70 9.50 15.35 28.82
CA ARG A 70 8.90 14.99 30.13
C ARG A 70 7.77 13.97 29.94
N HIS A 71 6.83 14.25 29.04
CA HIS A 71 5.72 13.33 28.75
C HIS A 71 6.18 12.01 28.11
N PHE A 72 7.14 12.06 27.19
CA PHE A 72 7.71 10.86 26.57
C PHE A 72 8.45 9.98 27.58
N THR A 73 9.11 10.57 28.58
CA THR A 73 9.71 9.82 29.69
C THR A 73 8.66 9.05 30.49
N GLU A 74 7.49 9.65 30.74
CA GLU A 74 6.37 8.96 31.41
C GLU A 74 5.76 7.85 30.55
N ILE A 75 5.61 8.10 29.24
CA ILE A 75 4.97 7.18 28.28
C ILE A 75 5.91 6.02 27.91
N PHE A 76 7.06 6.32 27.37
CA PHE A 76 8.02 5.36 26.83
C PHE A 76 9.07 4.90 27.86
N GLY A 77 9.26 5.64 28.96
CA GLY A 77 10.38 5.40 29.88
C GLY A 77 11.67 6.10 29.47
N PHE A 78 11.67 6.82 28.35
CA PHE A 78 12.78 7.66 27.89
C PHE A 78 12.24 8.90 27.18
N GLY A 79 13.02 9.99 27.24
CA GLY A 79 12.72 11.25 26.62
C GLY A 79 13.69 11.60 25.50
N VAL A 80 13.74 12.88 25.17
CA VAL A 80 14.71 13.48 24.25
C VAL A 80 16.05 13.61 24.94
N THR A 81 17.13 13.21 24.25
CA THR A 81 18.48 13.08 24.82
C THR A 81 19.51 14.01 24.19
N ALA A 82 19.35 14.36 22.91
CA ALA A 82 20.30 15.20 22.20
C ALA A 82 19.64 16.02 21.08
N ASP A 83 20.16 17.21 20.82
CA ASP A 83 19.87 17.96 19.59
C ASP A 83 20.69 17.38 18.42
N MET A 84 20.02 17.02 17.33
CA MET A 84 20.68 16.48 16.13
C MET A 84 21.35 17.56 15.28
N ARG A 85 21.08 18.85 15.55
CA ARG A 85 21.62 20.02 14.84
C ARG A 85 21.38 19.98 13.34
N ARG A 86 20.26 19.39 12.92
CA ARG A 86 19.85 19.28 11.52
C ARG A 86 18.33 19.18 11.40
N GLY A 87 17.82 19.67 10.29
CA GLY A 87 16.43 19.42 9.89
C GLY A 87 16.22 17.97 9.47
N ARG A 88 14.98 17.50 9.58
CA ARG A 88 14.57 16.15 9.20
C ARG A 88 13.12 16.13 8.79
N ASP A 89 12.76 15.34 7.79
CA ASP A 89 11.36 15.17 7.37
C ASP A 89 10.62 16.48 7.07
N PHE A 90 11.31 17.44 6.47
CA PHE A 90 10.79 18.78 6.15
C PHE A 90 10.50 19.68 7.37
N TYR A 91 10.93 19.27 8.56
CA TYR A 91 11.03 20.10 9.76
C TYR A 91 12.41 20.78 9.83
N LEU A 92 12.48 21.95 10.45
CA LEU A 92 13.70 22.75 10.54
C LEU A 92 14.72 22.15 11.51
N ASN A 93 14.25 21.64 12.64
CA ASN A 93 15.07 21.13 13.72
C ASN A 93 14.60 19.72 14.13
N ALA A 94 15.53 18.91 14.63
CA ALA A 94 15.24 17.57 15.11
C ALA A 94 16.12 17.19 16.30
N TRP A 95 15.56 16.41 17.21
CA TRP A 95 16.20 15.94 18.42
C TRP A 95 16.06 14.42 18.52
N GLU A 96 17.08 13.79 19.08
CA GLU A 96 17.14 12.35 19.30
C GLU A 96 16.26 11.93 20.47
N LEU A 97 15.53 10.82 20.30
CA LEU A 97 14.73 10.20 21.36
C LEU A 97 15.46 8.95 21.86
N GLY A 98 15.77 8.90 23.15
CA GLY A 98 16.56 7.82 23.75
C GLY A 98 17.96 7.70 23.14
N ASP A 99 18.41 6.47 22.86
CA ASP A 99 19.74 6.18 22.27
C ASP A 99 19.56 5.67 20.83
N GLY A 100 19.12 6.55 19.93
CA GLY A 100 18.73 6.18 18.57
C GLY A 100 17.39 5.44 18.47
N TYR A 101 16.58 5.45 19.53
CA TYR A 101 15.24 4.85 19.58
C TYR A 101 14.20 5.60 18.75
N GLY A 102 14.51 6.83 18.38
CA GLY A 102 13.62 7.67 17.61
C GLY A 102 14.13 9.08 17.45
N TYR A 103 13.23 9.96 17.06
CA TYR A 103 13.48 11.39 17.05
C TYR A 103 12.18 12.18 17.14
N VAL A 104 12.32 13.42 17.58
CA VAL A 104 11.31 14.47 17.54
C VAL A 104 11.76 15.50 16.51
N ALA A 105 10.84 16.08 15.73
CA ALA A 105 11.17 17.16 14.80
C ALA A 105 10.12 18.27 14.85
N MET A 106 10.58 19.52 14.73
CA MET A 106 9.75 20.72 14.83
C MET A 106 10.22 21.86 13.92
N GLY A 107 9.35 22.85 13.77
CA GLY A 107 9.59 24.03 12.97
C GLY A 107 9.34 23.80 11.48
N GLY A 108 9.18 24.90 10.75
CA GLY A 108 8.90 24.92 9.31
C GLY A 108 7.44 25.30 9.02
N ALA A 109 7.26 26.38 8.26
CA ALA A 109 5.94 26.97 7.99
C ALA A 109 4.93 25.96 7.41
N SER A 110 5.41 25.06 6.55
CA SER A 110 4.59 24.03 5.90
C SER A 110 4.11 22.92 6.86
N GLN A 111 4.64 22.87 8.09
CA GLN A 111 4.30 21.85 9.11
C GLN A 111 3.14 22.28 10.02
N ARG A 112 2.62 23.50 9.84
CA ARG A 112 1.38 23.98 10.46
C ARG A 112 1.36 23.85 12.00
N GLY A 113 2.47 24.23 12.63
CA GLY A 113 2.64 24.24 14.09
C GLY A 113 2.47 22.84 14.68
N THR A 114 3.18 21.85 14.16
CA THR A 114 3.14 20.48 14.67
C THR A 114 4.53 20.04 15.08
N MET A 115 4.58 19.16 16.07
CA MET A 115 5.73 18.35 16.41
C MET A 115 5.54 16.95 15.83
N LEU A 116 6.52 16.49 15.07
CA LEU A 116 6.61 15.10 14.63
C LEU A 116 7.35 14.26 15.65
N VAL A 117 6.86 13.06 15.91
CA VAL A 117 7.52 12.05 16.73
C VAL A 117 7.64 10.77 15.91
N ASN A 118 8.84 10.20 15.86
CA ASN A 118 9.11 8.92 15.21
C ASN A 118 9.78 7.97 16.18
N LEU A 119 9.14 6.84 16.46
CA LEU A 119 9.65 5.73 17.24
C LEU A 119 10.03 4.58 16.29
N THR A 120 11.29 4.16 16.30
CA THR A 120 11.80 3.06 15.46
C THR A 120 11.42 1.70 16.06
N GLY A 121 11.68 0.59 15.37
CA GLY A 121 11.51 -0.75 15.95
C GLY A 121 12.36 -0.99 17.19
N GLN A 122 13.61 -0.50 17.20
CA GLN A 122 14.44 -0.50 18.40
C GLN A 122 13.85 0.36 19.51
N GLY A 123 13.23 1.51 19.18
CA GLY A 123 12.51 2.29 20.17
C GLY A 123 11.26 1.60 20.72
N CYS A 124 10.53 0.85 19.90
CA CYS A 124 9.39 0.04 20.36
C CYS A 124 9.84 -1.07 21.31
N VAL A 125 11.01 -1.67 21.06
CA VAL A 125 11.66 -2.66 21.92
C VAL A 125 12.12 -2.05 23.24
N ALA A 126 12.76 -0.88 23.20
CA ALA A 126 13.28 -0.18 24.38
C ALA A 126 12.18 0.42 25.27
N ALA A 127 11.00 0.70 24.69
CA ALA A 127 9.92 1.36 25.40
C ALA A 127 9.35 0.50 26.53
N LYS A 128 9.09 1.15 27.66
CA LYS A 128 8.52 0.55 28.86
C LYS A 128 7.22 -0.21 28.54
N PRO A 129 7.02 -1.42 29.05
CA PRO A 129 5.80 -2.21 28.80
C PRO A 129 4.50 -1.42 29.00
N GLY A 130 3.55 -1.60 28.09
CA GLY A 130 2.26 -0.90 28.08
C GLY A 130 2.34 0.57 27.66
N TRP A 131 3.40 0.96 26.94
CA TRP A 131 3.55 2.32 26.40
C TRP A 131 2.45 2.64 25.39
N GLU A 132 1.94 1.65 24.66
CA GLU A 132 0.92 1.86 23.64
C GLU A 132 -0.37 2.37 24.25
N GLY A 133 -0.81 1.77 25.37
CA GLY A 133 -1.98 2.23 26.11
C GLY A 133 -1.78 3.61 26.76
N ARG A 134 -0.56 3.92 27.24
CA ARG A 134 -0.24 5.26 27.77
C ARG A 134 -0.24 6.31 26.67
N LEU A 135 0.31 5.98 25.50
CA LEU A 135 0.33 6.88 24.36
C LEU A 135 -1.08 7.09 23.81
N HIS A 136 -1.89 6.03 23.68
CA HIS A 136 -3.29 6.14 23.25
C HIS A 136 -4.08 7.09 24.15
N GLU A 137 -3.94 6.94 25.46
CA GLU A 137 -4.58 7.82 26.46
C GLU A 137 -4.11 9.27 26.31
N PHE A 138 -2.78 9.49 26.23
CA PHE A 138 -2.23 10.82 26.02
C PHE A 138 -2.73 11.47 24.72
N LEU A 139 -2.70 10.75 23.60
CA LEU A 139 -3.13 11.26 22.31
C LEU A 139 -4.63 11.55 22.29
N THR A 140 -5.45 10.75 22.96
CA THR A 140 -6.91 10.90 22.97
C THR A 140 -7.38 11.99 23.93
N GLN A 141 -6.75 12.13 25.09
CA GLN A 141 -7.27 12.96 26.18
C GLN A 141 -6.50 14.28 26.36
N VAL A 142 -5.20 14.29 26.06
CA VAL A 142 -4.31 15.42 26.36
C VAL A 142 -3.92 16.16 25.10
N ALA A 143 -3.44 15.43 24.09
CA ALA A 143 -2.89 16.00 22.87
C ALA A 143 -3.92 16.79 22.05
N ARG A 144 -3.45 17.85 21.39
CA ARG A 144 -4.21 18.60 20.41
C ARG A 144 -3.76 18.23 19.01
N ARG A 145 -4.73 18.06 18.11
CA ARG A 145 -4.53 17.64 16.72
C ARG A 145 -3.58 16.43 16.56
N PRO A 146 -3.74 15.36 17.35
CA PRO A 146 -2.93 14.16 17.19
C PRO A 146 -3.22 13.52 15.82
N GLY A 147 -2.20 12.94 15.20
CA GLY A 147 -2.39 12.18 13.96
C GLY A 147 -1.28 11.17 13.75
N ILE A 148 -1.64 9.89 13.58
CA ILE A 148 -0.67 8.87 13.18
C ILE A 148 -0.40 9.04 11.68
N THR A 149 0.87 9.22 11.33
CA THR A 149 1.34 9.40 9.95
C THR A 149 1.91 8.12 9.36
N ARG A 150 2.47 7.25 10.20
CA ARG A 150 2.89 5.89 9.88
C ARG A 150 2.75 4.96 11.07
N VAL A 151 2.34 3.72 10.82
CA VAL A 151 2.45 2.60 11.77
C VAL A 151 2.86 1.35 11.00
N ASP A 152 3.79 0.59 11.55
CA ASP A 152 4.20 -0.70 11.02
C ASP A 152 3.75 -1.78 12.01
N LEU A 153 2.93 -2.71 11.54
CA LEU A 153 2.38 -3.81 12.31
C LEU A 153 3.07 -5.09 11.91
N ALA A 154 3.64 -5.83 12.86
CA ALA A 154 4.44 -7.02 12.59
C ALA A 154 3.88 -8.26 13.29
N HIS A 155 4.10 -9.42 12.68
CA HIS A 155 3.96 -10.75 13.28
C HIS A 155 5.22 -11.56 12.96
N ASP A 156 5.77 -12.24 13.96
CA ASP A 156 6.96 -13.07 13.84
C ASP A 156 6.60 -14.56 13.85
N CYS A 157 6.82 -15.24 12.74
CA CYS A 157 6.77 -16.70 12.62
C CYS A 157 8.11 -17.29 13.04
N MET A 158 8.33 -17.42 14.34
CA MET A 158 9.63 -17.82 14.90
C MET A 158 10.02 -19.24 14.55
N ASN A 159 9.04 -20.12 14.32
CA ASN A 159 9.26 -21.53 14.04
C ASN A 159 8.95 -21.88 12.57
N GLY A 160 8.80 -20.87 11.71
CA GLY A 160 8.45 -21.07 10.30
C GLY A 160 6.99 -21.50 10.09
N GLU A 161 6.07 -21.02 10.94
CA GLU A 161 4.62 -21.25 10.82
C GLU A 161 4.10 -20.91 9.41
N TYR A 162 4.66 -19.84 8.84
CA TYR A 162 4.52 -19.47 7.44
C TYR A 162 5.86 -19.00 6.87
N THR A 163 6.12 -19.34 5.62
CA THR A 163 7.37 -19.03 4.91
C THR A 163 7.18 -17.89 3.90
N VAL A 164 8.29 -17.36 3.39
CA VAL A 164 8.25 -16.39 2.27
C VAL A 164 7.70 -17.01 0.99
N ASP A 165 7.96 -18.31 0.74
CA ASP A 165 7.42 -19.05 -0.41
C ASP A 165 5.90 -19.18 -0.29
N GLN A 166 5.39 -19.52 0.90
CA GLN A 166 3.95 -19.60 1.14
C GLN A 166 3.26 -18.25 0.94
N ALA A 167 3.92 -17.15 1.33
CA ALA A 167 3.41 -15.80 1.10
C ALA A 167 3.42 -15.42 -0.39
N ASP A 168 4.36 -15.94 -1.17
CA ASP A 168 4.40 -15.74 -2.62
C ASP A 168 3.22 -16.46 -3.29
N GLU A 169 2.97 -17.71 -2.91
CA GLU A 169 1.79 -18.47 -3.37
C GLU A 169 0.47 -17.77 -3.02
N TRP A 170 0.35 -17.22 -1.81
CA TRP A 170 -0.83 -16.44 -1.42
C TRP A 170 -1.06 -15.19 -2.26
N TYR A 171 -0.02 -14.63 -2.87
CA TYR A 171 -0.18 -13.55 -3.84
C TYR A 171 -0.82 -14.05 -5.13
N ASP A 172 -0.37 -15.18 -5.65
CA ASP A 172 -0.95 -15.81 -6.85
C ASP A 172 -2.40 -16.26 -6.62
N ASP A 173 -2.72 -16.71 -5.40
CA ASP A 173 -4.10 -17.01 -4.96
C ASP A 173 -4.98 -15.75 -4.79
N GLY A 174 -4.42 -14.56 -4.99
CA GLY A 174 -5.13 -13.29 -4.86
C GLY A 174 -5.42 -12.87 -3.42
N LEU A 175 -4.82 -13.51 -2.42
CA LEU A 175 -5.08 -13.28 -0.99
C LEU A 175 -4.44 -11.99 -0.44
N PHE A 176 -3.64 -11.31 -1.25
CA PHE A 176 -3.21 -9.92 -1.00
C PHE A 176 -4.09 -8.87 -1.68
N SER A 177 -5.14 -9.28 -2.39
CA SER A 177 -6.07 -8.34 -3.01
C SER A 177 -7.28 -8.09 -2.12
N SER A 178 -7.38 -6.87 -1.58
CA SER A 178 -8.59 -6.40 -0.88
C SER A 178 -9.60 -5.74 -1.84
N SER A 179 -9.32 -5.71 -3.14
CA SER A 179 -10.10 -5.03 -4.18
C SER A 179 -10.06 -5.80 -5.49
N GLY A 180 -10.76 -5.35 -6.54
CA GLY A 180 -10.73 -6.01 -7.85
C GLY A 180 -9.37 -5.99 -8.57
N ARG A 181 -8.37 -5.24 -8.07
CA ARG A 181 -7.03 -5.17 -8.66
C ARG A 181 -5.97 -5.62 -7.67
N ALA A 182 -5.12 -6.56 -8.10
CA ALA A 182 -3.98 -7.01 -7.34
C ALA A 182 -2.99 -5.86 -7.05
N PRO A 183 -2.43 -5.78 -5.83
CA PRO A 183 -1.36 -4.84 -5.50
C PRO A 183 -0.10 -5.15 -6.32
N SER A 184 0.88 -4.24 -6.34
CA SER A 184 2.18 -4.55 -6.94
C SER A 184 2.91 -5.63 -6.13
N HIS A 185 3.81 -6.34 -6.79
CA HIS A 185 4.63 -7.40 -6.23
C HIS A 185 6.10 -7.19 -6.63
N GLU A 186 7.01 -7.43 -5.70
CA GLU A 186 8.46 -7.34 -5.92
C GLU A 186 9.21 -8.35 -5.04
N HIS A 187 10.04 -9.18 -5.67
CA HIS A 187 11.01 -10.05 -5.00
C HIS A 187 12.31 -9.29 -4.73
N ARG A 188 12.81 -9.34 -3.49
CA ARG A 188 14.13 -8.84 -3.09
C ARG A 188 14.95 -9.92 -2.39
N GLY A 189 16.26 -9.93 -2.62
CA GLY A 189 17.17 -10.94 -2.08
C GLY A 189 17.35 -12.13 -3.01
N ASP A 190 17.85 -13.24 -2.46
CA ASP A 190 18.39 -14.37 -3.24
C ASP A 190 17.31 -15.39 -3.63
N TRP A 191 16.26 -14.95 -4.35
CA TRP A 191 15.13 -15.81 -4.75
C TRP A 191 15.51 -16.92 -5.73
N ARG A 192 16.42 -16.63 -6.67
CA ARG A 192 16.81 -17.60 -7.71
C ARG A 192 17.73 -18.70 -7.19
N ASN A 193 18.66 -18.34 -6.32
CA ASN A 193 19.68 -19.24 -5.75
C ASN A 193 19.84 -18.92 -4.25
N PRO A 194 18.96 -19.44 -3.37
CA PRO A 194 18.99 -19.12 -1.95
C PRO A 194 20.31 -19.56 -1.30
N VAL A 195 21.13 -18.58 -0.87
CA VAL A 195 22.45 -18.82 -0.23
C VAL A 195 22.53 -18.16 1.16
N GLY A 196 21.42 -18.12 1.89
CA GLY A 196 21.41 -17.67 3.29
C GLY A 196 21.41 -16.16 3.51
N LYS A 197 21.39 -15.32 2.45
CA LYS A 197 21.29 -13.85 2.61
C LYS A 197 19.88 -13.35 2.93
N GLY A 198 18.89 -14.24 2.93
CA GLY A 198 17.50 -13.90 3.13
C GLY A 198 16.79 -13.45 1.86
N ARG A 199 15.49 -13.72 1.85
CA ARG A 199 14.53 -13.32 0.83
C ARG A 199 13.48 -12.41 1.44
N SER A 200 12.92 -11.54 0.61
CA SER A 200 11.86 -10.63 1.00
C SER A 200 10.87 -10.45 -0.14
N LEU A 201 9.60 -10.63 0.18
CA LEU A 201 8.47 -10.37 -0.69
C LEU A 201 7.86 -9.01 -0.32
N TYR A 202 7.72 -8.13 -1.30
CA TYR A 202 7.13 -6.80 -1.16
C TYR A 202 5.79 -6.77 -1.88
N VAL A 203 4.71 -6.50 -1.16
CA VAL A 203 3.35 -6.43 -1.72
C VAL A 203 2.71 -5.07 -1.45
N GLY A 204 2.39 -4.34 -2.52
CA GLY A 204 1.91 -2.96 -2.47
C GLY A 204 3.02 -1.92 -2.58
N LEU A 205 2.71 -0.65 -2.31
CA LEU A 205 3.67 0.45 -2.50
C LEU A 205 3.56 1.49 -1.37
N ARG A 206 4.71 1.89 -0.83
CA ARG A 206 4.83 3.00 0.13
C ARG A 206 4.26 4.32 -0.39
N ARG A 207 4.34 4.58 -1.70
CA ARG A 207 3.74 5.78 -2.31
C ARG A 207 2.20 5.80 -2.20
N ASN A 208 1.57 4.63 -2.18
CA ASN A 208 0.12 4.45 -2.00
C ASN A 208 -0.28 4.32 -0.51
N GLY A 209 0.71 4.25 0.37
CA GLY A 209 0.57 4.26 1.82
C GLY A 209 0.17 2.93 2.44
N LYS A 210 0.26 1.82 1.71
CA LYS A 210 0.17 0.46 2.26
C LYS A 210 1.21 -0.40 1.56
N LEU A 211 2.11 -1.01 2.33
CA LEU A 211 3.15 -1.94 1.86
C LEU A 211 3.25 -3.08 2.86
N CYS A 212 3.10 -4.32 2.40
CA CYS A 212 3.45 -5.50 3.18
C CYS A 212 4.84 -5.97 2.78
N ARG A 213 5.64 -6.36 3.77
CA ARG A 213 6.93 -7.04 3.62
C ARG A 213 6.83 -8.38 4.33
N VAL A 214 7.14 -9.46 3.64
CA VAL A 214 7.33 -10.78 4.24
C VAL A 214 8.77 -11.18 4.01
N TYR A 215 9.54 -11.40 5.07
CA TYR A 215 10.99 -11.61 4.93
C TYR A 215 11.58 -12.54 5.98
N GLU A 216 12.68 -13.20 5.62
CA GLU A 216 13.45 -14.10 6.50
C GLU A 216 14.25 -13.29 7.53
N LYS A 217 13.59 -12.95 8.64
CA LYS A 217 14.08 -12.07 9.71
C LYS A 217 15.30 -12.65 10.42
N GLY A 218 15.34 -13.96 10.64
CA GLY A 218 16.51 -14.60 11.26
C GLY A 218 17.78 -14.46 10.42
N MET A 219 17.66 -14.60 9.09
CA MET A 219 18.76 -14.36 8.16
C MET A 219 19.21 -12.90 8.15
N GLU A 220 18.26 -11.95 8.19
CA GLU A 220 18.57 -10.52 8.34
C GLU A 220 19.30 -10.20 9.66
N GLN A 221 19.10 -11.02 10.70
CA GLN A 221 19.82 -10.90 11.96
C GLN A 221 21.18 -11.63 11.99
N GLY A 222 21.50 -12.40 10.95
CA GLY A 222 22.78 -13.09 10.76
C GLY A 222 22.75 -14.61 10.90
N ASP A 223 21.59 -15.21 11.20
CA ASP A 223 21.42 -16.67 11.24
C ASP A 223 20.84 -17.17 9.92
N GLN A 224 21.72 -17.68 9.06
CA GLN A 224 21.40 -18.16 7.70
C GLN A 224 20.52 -19.42 7.69
N SER A 225 20.40 -20.11 8.82
CA SER A 225 19.61 -21.34 8.96
C SER A 225 18.28 -21.12 9.67
N SER A 226 18.00 -19.89 10.09
CA SER A 226 16.84 -19.58 10.91
C SER A 226 15.53 -19.74 10.11
N PRO A 227 14.52 -20.43 10.67
CA PRO A 227 13.18 -20.46 10.08
C PRO A 227 12.38 -19.18 10.34
N TRP A 228 12.94 -18.21 11.07
CA TRP A 228 12.24 -17.01 11.50
C TRP A 228 11.88 -16.11 10.32
N VAL A 229 10.58 -16.02 10.03
CA VAL A 229 10.00 -15.11 9.04
C VAL A 229 9.15 -14.04 9.71
N ARG A 230 9.25 -12.78 9.27
CA ARG A 230 8.41 -11.68 9.73
C ARG A 230 7.46 -11.23 8.64
N PHE A 231 6.20 -11.09 9.00
CA PHE A 231 5.18 -10.40 8.21
C PHE A 231 4.98 -9.00 8.77
N GLU A 232 5.20 -7.98 7.96
CA GLU A 232 5.17 -6.58 8.38
C GLU A 232 4.29 -5.76 7.45
N VAL A 233 3.30 -5.04 7.98
CA VAL A 233 2.43 -4.15 7.23
C VAL A 233 2.70 -2.71 7.63
N GLU A 234 3.31 -1.97 6.71
CA GLU A 234 3.53 -0.53 6.81
C GLU A 234 2.32 0.23 6.27
N LEU A 235 1.70 1.03 7.15
CA LEU A 235 0.55 1.87 6.85
C LEU A 235 0.94 3.34 6.99
N HIS A 236 0.71 4.13 5.95
CA HIS A 236 0.82 5.59 6.00
C HIS A 236 -0.56 6.24 5.90
N ASN A 237 -0.71 7.44 6.44
CA ASN A 237 -1.92 8.28 6.33
C ASN A 237 -2.16 8.87 4.92
N LYS A 238 -1.56 8.31 3.88
CA LYS A 238 -1.80 8.72 2.50
C LYS A 238 -3.17 8.21 2.05
N LYS A 239 -4.08 9.14 1.72
CA LYS A 239 -5.46 8.82 1.33
C LYS A 239 -6.26 8.13 2.44
N ARG A 240 -5.81 8.15 3.70
CA ARG A 240 -6.53 7.55 4.83
C ARG A 240 -6.20 8.27 6.13
N VAL A 241 -7.04 8.14 7.13
CA VAL A 241 -6.69 8.52 8.51
C VAL A 241 -6.42 7.23 9.24
N ILE A 242 -5.24 7.10 9.85
CA ILE A 242 -4.93 5.95 10.70
C ILE A 242 -5.57 6.21 12.07
N PRO A 243 -6.53 5.37 12.51
CA PRO A 243 -7.18 5.57 13.80
C PRO A 243 -6.18 5.41 14.94
N LEU A 244 -6.36 6.19 16.02
CA LEU A 244 -5.52 6.05 17.21
C LEU A 244 -5.66 4.66 17.85
N ASP A 245 -6.81 4.00 17.64
CA ASP A 245 -7.11 2.68 18.20
C ASP A 245 -6.17 1.57 17.70
N VAL A 246 -5.36 1.82 16.66
CA VAL A 246 -4.25 0.92 16.29
C VAL A 246 -3.25 0.73 17.43
N LEU A 247 -3.17 1.67 18.37
CA LEU A 247 -2.35 1.59 19.57
C LEU A 247 -2.92 0.65 20.64
N VAL A 248 -4.19 0.22 20.53
CA VAL A 248 -4.82 -0.68 21.51
C VAL A 248 -5.29 -1.99 20.89
N ASP A 249 -5.53 -2.02 19.57
CA ASP A 249 -5.84 -3.24 18.81
C ASP A 249 -4.95 -3.39 17.55
N PRO A 250 -3.61 -3.46 17.68
CA PRO A 250 -2.72 -3.64 16.53
C PRO A 250 -3.02 -4.93 15.75
N SER A 251 -3.50 -5.97 16.44
CA SER A 251 -3.84 -7.27 15.83
C SER A 251 -5.04 -7.17 14.89
N GLY A 252 -6.11 -6.47 15.29
CA GLY A 252 -7.28 -6.25 14.43
C GLY A 252 -6.93 -5.54 13.13
N TYR A 253 -6.08 -4.50 13.20
CA TYR A 253 -5.62 -3.78 12.01
C TYR A 253 -4.63 -4.59 11.16
N PHE A 254 -3.83 -5.46 11.78
CA PHE A 254 -2.93 -6.36 11.06
C PHE A 254 -3.74 -7.37 10.23
N VAL A 255 -4.64 -8.13 10.85
CA VAL A 255 -5.47 -9.13 10.14
C VAL A 255 -6.46 -8.49 9.16
N GLY A 256 -6.84 -7.23 9.39
CA GLY A 256 -7.67 -6.44 8.47
C GLY A 256 -6.91 -5.84 7.28
N SER A 257 -5.58 -5.96 7.23
CA SER A 257 -4.79 -5.33 6.16
C SER A 257 -4.81 -6.10 4.85
N TYR A 258 -4.83 -7.44 4.90
CA TYR A 258 -4.91 -8.34 3.74
C TYR A 258 -5.63 -9.65 4.10
N PRO A 259 -6.41 -10.26 3.17
CA PRO A 259 -7.08 -11.53 3.41
C PRO A 259 -6.18 -12.65 3.96
N CYS A 260 -4.97 -12.84 3.41
CA CYS A 260 -4.02 -13.86 3.90
C CYS A 260 -3.66 -13.69 5.38
N LEU A 261 -3.67 -12.46 5.90
CA LEU A 261 -3.31 -12.19 7.29
C LEU A 261 -4.38 -12.67 8.28
N ARG A 262 -5.57 -13.05 7.81
CA ARG A 262 -6.59 -13.68 8.65
C ARG A 262 -6.22 -15.10 9.08
N PHE A 263 -5.25 -15.73 8.44
CA PHE A 263 -4.80 -17.07 8.84
C PHE A 263 -4.10 -17.07 10.21
N PHE A 264 -3.51 -15.95 10.62
CA PHE A 264 -2.90 -15.77 11.93
C PHE A 264 -3.92 -15.73 13.08
N GLU A 265 -5.14 -15.25 12.83
CA GLU A 265 -6.20 -15.19 13.85
C GLU A 265 -7.58 -15.17 13.18
N LYS A 266 -8.13 -16.36 12.92
CA LYS A 266 -9.36 -16.52 12.14
C LYS A 266 -10.59 -15.91 12.83
N ASP A 267 -10.64 -16.03 14.16
CA ASP A 267 -11.80 -15.64 14.97
C ASP A 267 -11.82 -14.15 15.33
N ARG A 268 -10.73 -13.40 15.09
CA ARG A 268 -10.70 -11.96 15.33
C ARG A 268 -11.53 -11.22 14.28
N THR A 269 -12.29 -10.23 14.73
CA THR A 269 -12.95 -9.28 13.84
C THR A 269 -11.89 -8.34 13.23
N PRO A 270 -11.70 -8.32 11.90
CA PRO A 270 -10.70 -7.46 11.27
C PRO A 270 -11.08 -5.98 11.35
N GLN A 271 -10.10 -5.12 11.59
CA GLN A 271 -10.25 -3.67 11.54
C GLN A 271 -9.69 -3.13 10.22
N VAL A 272 -10.54 -2.53 9.38
CA VAL A 272 -10.15 -2.01 8.07
C VAL A 272 -10.03 -0.49 8.12
N ILE A 273 -8.88 0.04 7.72
CA ILE A 273 -8.70 1.49 7.61
C ILE A 273 -9.27 1.96 6.27
N GLU A 274 -10.36 2.73 6.34
CA GLU A 274 -11.00 3.27 5.15
C GLU A 274 -10.08 4.22 4.36
N VAL A 275 -10.04 4.00 3.05
CA VAL A 275 -9.40 4.92 2.12
C VAL A 275 -10.39 6.03 1.79
N LYS A 276 -10.00 7.28 2.07
CA LYS A 276 -10.72 8.48 1.64
C LYS A 276 -10.88 8.43 0.12
N ARG A 277 -12.11 8.22 -0.34
CA ARG A 277 -12.50 8.47 -1.73
C ARG A 277 -12.36 9.99 -1.92
N LYS A 278 -11.52 10.43 -2.85
CA LYS A 278 -11.45 11.87 -3.16
C LYS A 278 -12.81 12.29 -3.72
N SER A 279 -13.47 13.25 -3.07
CA SER A 279 -14.61 13.95 -3.66
C SER A 279 -14.15 14.67 -4.93
N ALA A 280 -15.01 14.71 -5.94
CA ALA A 280 -14.73 15.26 -7.27
C ALA A 280 -14.36 16.76 -7.26
N GLU A 281 -14.70 17.50 -6.21
CA GLU A 281 -14.48 18.95 -6.07
C GLU A 281 -12.99 19.35 -6.12
N ILE A 282 -12.09 18.50 -5.64
CA ILE A 282 -10.63 18.76 -5.64
C ILE A 282 -10.07 18.87 -7.08
N ASN A 283 -10.78 18.36 -8.08
CA ASN A 283 -10.28 18.27 -9.44
C ASN A 283 -10.47 19.57 -10.25
N VAL A 284 -11.45 20.41 -9.93
CA VAL A 284 -11.70 21.68 -10.66
C VAL A 284 -10.58 22.69 -10.41
N ASP A 285 -10.26 22.99 -9.15
CA ASP A 285 -9.18 23.94 -8.78
C ASP A 285 -7.79 23.46 -9.23
N ALA A 286 -7.57 22.15 -9.23
CA ALA A 286 -6.35 21.56 -9.76
C ALA A 286 -6.27 21.72 -11.29
N SER A 287 -7.40 21.56 -11.99
CA SER A 287 -7.48 21.74 -13.44
C SER A 287 -7.25 23.20 -13.84
N LEU A 288 -7.87 24.16 -13.14
CA LEU A 288 -7.64 25.59 -13.36
C LEU A 288 -6.17 25.99 -13.14
N ARG A 289 -5.54 25.49 -12.07
CA ARG A 289 -4.11 25.74 -11.82
C ARG A 289 -3.22 25.14 -12.91
N ASN A 290 -3.55 23.96 -13.41
CA ASN A 290 -2.80 23.35 -14.50
C ASN A 290 -2.94 24.15 -15.81
N ILE A 291 -4.16 24.60 -16.15
CA ILE A 291 -4.41 25.47 -17.31
C ILE A 291 -3.60 26.75 -17.19
N LEU A 292 -3.64 27.41 -16.02
CA LEU A 292 -2.88 28.63 -15.76
C LEU A 292 -1.36 28.41 -15.92
N ALA A 293 -0.82 27.34 -15.34
CA ALA A 293 0.61 27.07 -15.38
C ALA A 293 1.11 26.68 -16.78
N SER A 294 0.38 25.81 -17.48
CA SER A 294 0.80 25.29 -18.78
C SER A 294 0.47 26.22 -19.94
N TYR A 295 -0.68 26.90 -19.90
CA TYR A 295 -1.23 27.62 -21.05
C TYR A 295 -1.52 29.11 -20.78
N GLY A 296 -1.45 29.57 -19.53
CA GLY A 296 -1.80 30.96 -19.16
C GLY A 296 -1.02 32.04 -19.91
N LYS A 297 0.25 31.75 -20.29
CA LYS A 297 1.06 32.69 -21.11
C LYS A 297 0.47 32.91 -22.50
N TYR A 298 -0.07 31.86 -23.13
CA TYR A 298 -0.71 31.96 -24.44
C TYR A 298 -2.07 32.67 -24.33
N VAL A 299 -2.84 32.36 -23.28
CA VAL A 299 -4.12 33.04 -22.98
C VAL A 299 -3.90 34.55 -22.89
N GLY A 300 -2.84 34.99 -22.20
CA GLY A 300 -2.53 36.42 -22.05
C GLY A 300 -2.22 37.16 -23.35
N VAL A 301 -1.78 36.45 -24.40
CA VAL A 301 -1.48 37.04 -25.72
C VAL A 301 -2.68 36.92 -26.66
N LEU A 302 -3.32 35.75 -26.70
CA LEU A 302 -4.34 35.44 -27.71
C LEU A 302 -5.70 36.04 -27.37
N ARG A 303 -6.07 36.10 -26.09
CA ARG A 303 -7.38 36.63 -25.66
C ARG A 303 -7.58 38.11 -26.05
N PRO A 304 -6.61 39.04 -25.83
CA PRO A 304 -6.77 40.43 -26.29
C PRO A 304 -6.79 40.59 -27.81
N LEU A 305 -6.12 39.69 -28.55
CA LEU A 305 -6.02 39.77 -30.01
C LEU A 305 -7.30 39.29 -30.72
N LEU A 306 -7.93 38.24 -30.20
CA LEU A 306 -9.11 37.63 -30.81
C LEU A 306 -10.43 38.17 -30.21
N GLY A 307 -10.37 38.75 -29.01
CA GLY A 307 -11.55 39.01 -28.19
C GLY A 307 -11.98 37.76 -27.44
N ASP A 308 -12.75 37.97 -26.36
CA ASP A 308 -13.06 36.92 -25.38
C ASP A 308 -13.83 35.73 -25.98
N GLU A 309 -14.86 36.01 -26.77
CA GLU A 309 -15.77 34.99 -27.33
C GLU A 309 -15.06 34.11 -28.36
N ALA A 310 -14.44 34.72 -29.38
CA ALA A 310 -13.71 33.99 -30.42
C ALA A 310 -12.51 33.21 -29.86
N PHE A 311 -11.85 33.72 -28.81
CA PHE A 311 -10.78 32.99 -28.14
C PHE A 311 -11.30 31.73 -27.44
N LEU A 312 -12.38 31.83 -26.67
CA LEU A 312 -12.95 30.69 -25.95
C LEU A 312 -13.47 29.61 -26.89
N ASP A 313 -14.12 30.01 -27.98
CA ASP A 313 -14.60 29.08 -29.01
C ASP A 313 -13.43 28.32 -29.67
N ALA A 314 -12.30 29.00 -29.91
CA ALA A 314 -11.13 28.38 -30.55
C ALA A 314 -10.41 27.35 -29.68
N ILE A 315 -10.47 27.46 -28.35
CA ILE A 315 -9.74 26.58 -27.42
C ILE A 315 -10.63 25.51 -26.76
N THR A 316 -11.94 25.64 -26.87
CA THR A 316 -12.90 24.70 -26.30
C THR A 316 -12.99 23.47 -27.20
N ASN A 317 -12.75 22.29 -26.63
CA ASN A 317 -12.87 21.04 -27.38
C ASN A 317 -14.34 20.79 -27.73
N THR A 318 -14.63 20.53 -29.01
CA THR A 318 -15.97 20.28 -29.54
C THR A 318 -16.44 18.83 -29.41
N SER A 319 -15.61 17.92 -28.87
CA SER A 319 -15.98 16.50 -28.69
C SER A 319 -17.11 16.29 -27.67
N GLY A 320 -17.39 17.28 -26.82
CA GLY A 320 -18.37 17.17 -25.74
C GLY A 320 -17.96 16.23 -24.61
N GLU A 321 -16.77 15.63 -24.71
CA GLU A 321 -16.26 14.69 -23.71
C GLU A 321 -15.70 15.42 -22.49
N TRP A 322 -16.15 14.99 -21.32
CA TRP A 322 -15.60 15.48 -20.07
C TRP A 322 -14.19 14.92 -19.86
N PRO A 323 -13.23 15.75 -19.40
CA PRO A 323 -11.93 15.23 -18.98
C PRO A 323 -12.13 14.13 -17.93
N GLU A 324 -11.46 12.99 -18.10
CA GLU A 324 -11.61 11.81 -17.24
C GLU A 324 -11.47 12.13 -15.74
N ARG A 325 -10.69 13.17 -15.42
CA ARG A 325 -10.42 13.63 -14.05
C ARG A 325 -11.56 14.45 -13.44
N LEU A 326 -12.47 14.96 -14.26
CA LEU A 326 -13.63 15.76 -13.89
C LEU A 326 -14.95 14.98 -14.03
N LYS A 327 -14.93 13.79 -14.64
CA LYS A 327 -16.09 12.89 -14.68
C LYS A 327 -16.51 12.53 -13.25
N VAL A 328 -17.74 12.91 -12.88
CA VAL A 328 -18.39 12.46 -11.66
C VAL A 328 -19.18 11.21 -12.00
N PRO A 329 -19.02 10.08 -11.27
CA PRO A 329 -19.86 8.92 -11.48
C PRO A 329 -21.31 9.27 -11.15
N ASP A 330 -22.14 9.39 -12.18
CA ASP A 330 -23.58 9.65 -12.10
C ASP A 330 -24.28 8.82 -13.18
N TYR A 331 -25.43 8.23 -12.85
CA TYR A 331 -26.22 7.46 -13.81
C TYR A 331 -26.76 8.35 -14.94
N GLU A 332 -26.94 9.65 -14.68
CA GLU A 332 -27.37 10.65 -15.67
C GLU A 332 -26.25 11.08 -16.62
N LEU A 333 -24.98 10.85 -16.23
CA LEU A 333 -23.79 11.24 -16.99
C LEU A 333 -23.05 10.04 -17.59
N CYS A 334 -23.67 8.84 -17.57
CA CYS A 334 -23.06 7.64 -18.12
C CYS A 334 -23.06 7.66 -19.66
N ASP A 335 -22.03 7.07 -20.26
CA ASP A 335 -21.99 6.90 -21.72
C ASP A 335 -23.18 6.08 -22.19
N ARG A 336 -23.66 6.39 -23.40
CA ARG A 336 -24.79 5.67 -23.99
C ARG A 336 -24.51 4.15 -24.00
N PRO A 337 -25.43 3.30 -23.53
CA PRO A 337 -25.23 1.86 -23.49
C PRO A 337 -24.90 1.29 -24.88
N MET A 338 -24.05 0.26 -24.95
CA MET A 338 -23.61 -0.31 -26.23
C MET A 338 -24.75 -0.71 -27.18
N HIS A 339 -25.88 -1.15 -26.63
CA HIS A 339 -27.07 -1.55 -27.39
C HIS A 339 -27.85 -0.36 -27.99
N GLU A 340 -27.57 0.86 -27.57
CA GLU A 340 -28.16 2.09 -28.12
C GLU A 340 -27.18 2.86 -29.02
N ARG A 341 -25.93 2.40 -29.12
CA ARG A 341 -24.95 3.00 -30.03
C ARG A 341 -25.27 2.57 -31.46
N PRO A 342 -25.12 3.44 -32.47
CA PRO A 342 -25.28 3.04 -33.85
C PRO A 342 -24.29 1.92 -34.19
N HIS A 343 -24.81 0.79 -34.68
CA HIS A 343 -23.98 -0.29 -35.20
C HIS A 343 -23.24 0.23 -36.43
N VAL A 344 -21.96 0.53 -36.27
CA VAL A 344 -21.07 0.72 -37.41
C VAL A 344 -20.81 -0.68 -37.93
N ASN A 345 -21.49 -1.08 -39.01
CA ASN A 345 -21.12 -2.31 -39.72
C ASN A 345 -19.68 -2.12 -40.18
N ALA A 346 -18.77 -2.89 -39.60
CA ALA A 346 -17.42 -2.97 -40.10
C ALA A 346 -17.50 -3.45 -41.55
N PHE A 347 -16.85 -2.73 -42.46
CA PHE A 347 -16.68 -3.17 -43.85
C PHE A 347 -16.07 -4.57 -43.81
N ASN A 348 -16.83 -5.56 -44.29
CA ASN A 348 -16.44 -6.96 -44.20
C ASN A 348 -15.81 -7.34 -45.54
N ASP A 349 -14.47 -7.31 -45.63
CA ASP A 349 -13.70 -7.62 -46.85
C ASP A 349 -13.87 -9.09 -47.35
N LEU A 350 -14.74 -9.87 -46.71
CA LEU A 350 -15.00 -11.28 -46.98
C LEU A 350 -16.48 -11.57 -47.31
N ASP A 351 -17.30 -10.55 -47.59
CA ASP A 351 -18.65 -10.72 -48.10
C ASP A 351 -18.63 -10.80 -49.64
N PRO A 352 -18.81 -11.99 -50.27
CA PRO A 352 -18.75 -12.16 -51.72
C PRO A 352 -20.06 -11.74 -52.42
N SER A 353 -20.94 -11.01 -51.72
CA SER A 353 -22.22 -10.54 -52.25
C SER A 353 -22.21 -9.05 -52.66
N ASP A 354 -21.13 -8.32 -52.40
CA ASP A 354 -20.98 -6.89 -52.75
C ASP A 354 -20.16 -6.66 -54.03
N ASP A 355 -19.61 -7.72 -54.62
CA ASP A 355 -18.83 -7.75 -55.87
C ASP A 355 -19.69 -7.97 -57.13
N GLY A 356 -20.81 -7.26 -57.23
CA GLY A 356 -21.36 -6.77 -58.50
C GLY A 356 -21.70 -7.78 -59.61
N TRP A 357 -22.03 -9.04 -59.29
CA TRP A 357 -22.56 -10.00 -60.27
C TRP A 357 -24.10 -9.94 -60.33
N PRO A 358 -24.71 -9.97 -61.54
CA PRO A 358 -26.14 -9.76 -61.70
C PRO A 358 -26.97 -10.95 -61.21
N GLU A 359 -28.14 -10.62 -60.67
CA GLU A 359 -29.18 -11.48 -60.12
C GLU A 359 -29.39 -12.80 -60.89
N GLU A 360 -29.14 -13.94 -60.24
CA GLU A 360 -29.94 -15.14 -60.48
C GLU A 360 -30.79 -15.45 -59.24
N THR A 361 -32.08 -15.20 -59.41
CA THR A 361 -33.15 -15.54 -58.48
C THR A 361 -33.21 -17.04 -58.23
N VAL A 362 -32.98 -17.47 -57.00
CA VAL A 362 -33.58 -18.71 -56.48
C VAL A 362 -34.23 -18.41 -55.13
N PHE A 363 -35.50 -18.00 -55.20
CA PHE A 363 -36.42 -18.07 -54.07
C PHE A 363 -36.68 -19.54 -53.71
N SER A 364 -36.56 -19.90 -52.43
CA SER A 364 -37.71 -20.21 -51.56
C SER A 364 -37.24 -20.71 -50.18
N PRO A 365 -37.86 -20.27 -49.06
CA PRO A 365 -37.52 -20.76 -47.72
C PRO A 365 -38.12 -22.15 -47.50
N ALA A 366 -37.36 -23.05 -46.85
CA ALA A 366 -37.90 -24.31 -46.37
C ALA A 366 -38.36 -24.12 -44.91
N ASP A 367 -39.69 -24.08 -44.75
CA ASP A 367 -40.40 -24.19 -43.50
C ASP A 367 -39.99 -25.44 -42.71
N PHE A 368 -39.78 -25.26 -41.41
CA PHE A 368 -39.68 -26.34 -40.44
C PHE A 368 -41.03 -27.02 -40.28
N THR A 369 -41.16 -28.30 -40.69
CA THR A 369 -42.11 -29.22 -40.05
C THR A 369 -41.56 -30.64 -39.93
N GLU A 370 -41.47 -31.05 -38.66
CA GLU A 370 -41.78 -32.35 -38.07
C GLU A 370 -41.32 -33.69 -38.68
N ARG A 371 -40.78 -34.48 -37.73
CA ARG A 371 -41.02 -35.91 -37.43
C ARG A 371 -40.03 -36.96 -37.91
N TRP A 372 -39.61 -37.72 -36.88
CA TRP A 372 -39.33 -39.16 -36.87
C TRP A 372 -38.09 -39.59 -37.67
N SER A 373 -37.30 -40.58 -37.29
CA SER A 373 -37.17 -41.49 -36.15
C SER A 373 -35.93 -42.33 -36.47
N ASN A 374 -35.39 -43.00 -35.45
CA ASN A 374 -34.60 -44.23 -35.56
C ASN A 374 -33.18 -44.06 -36.12
N GLU A 375 -32.16 -44.14 -35.26
CA GLU A 375 -31.59 -45.35 -34.64
C GLU A 375 -30.36 -45.83 -35.40
N ILE A 376 -29.30 -46.04 -34.62
CA ILE A 376 -28.28 -47.07 -34.77
C ILE A 376 -27.30 -46.87 -35.95
N ARG A 377 -26.02 -46.63 -35.65
CA ARG A 377 -25.05 -47.71 -35.39
C ARG A 377 -23.64 -47.19 -35.06
N GLU A 378 -23.01 -47.91 -34.13
CA GLU A 378 -21.61 -47.81 -33.71
C GLU A 378 -20.59 -48.21 -34.80
N SER A 379 -19.32 -48.01 -34.42
CA SER A 379 -18.04 -48.57 -34.90
C SER A 379 -17.25 -47.63 -35.83
N GLY A 380 -15.94 -47.46 -35.65
CA GLY A 380 -15.01 -48.14 -34.76
C GLY A 380 -13.63 -47.48 -34.74
N GLU A 381 -12.81 -47.99 -33.85
CA GLU A 381 -11.41 -47.67 -33.62
C GLU A 381 -10.54 -47.85 -34.88
N GLY A 382 -9.47 -47.05 -34.97
CA GLY A 382 -8.40 -47.20 -35.95
C GLY A 382 -7.11 -46.57 -35.45
N THR A 383 -6.24 -47.41 -34.91
CA THR A 383 -4.86 -47.15 -34.48
C THR A 383 -3.86 -47.14 -35.63
N GLY A 384 -2.72 -46.47 -35.44
CA GLY A 384 -1.45 -46.65 -36.20
C GLY A 384 -1.06 -45.41 -37.01
N ASP A 385 0.20 -45.04 -37.17
CA ASP A 385 1.47 -45.60 -36.72
C ASP A 385 2.58 -44.55 -36.96
N GLU A 386 3.75 -44.81 -36.41
CA GLU A 386 4.98 -44.00 -36.32
C GLU A 386 5.61 -43.55 -37.66
N GLY A 387 6.47 -42.52 -37.59
CA GLY A 387 7.32 -42.08 -38.71
C GLY A 387 8.43 -41.11 -38.28
N GLU A 388 9.63 -41.65 -38.10
CA GLU A 388 10.89 -41.03 -37.67
C GLU A 388 11.55 -40.05 -38.67
N GLN A 389 12.29 -39.10 -38.07
CA GLN A 389 13.64 -38.57 -38.38
C GLN A 389 13.99 -37.96 -39.75
N GLY A 390 14.56 -36.75 -39.69
CA GLY A 390 15.39 -36.13 -40.74
C GLY A 390 16.28 -35.01 -40.16
N LEU A 391 17.58 -35.19 -40.26
CA LEU A 391 18.70 -34.45 -39.67
C LEU A 391 19.07 -33.15 -40.43
N ASP A 392 19.97 -32.42 -39.75
CA ASP A 392 21.06 -31.57 -40.25
C ASP A 392 20.88 -30.05 -40.44
N GLY A 393 21.78 -29.33 -39.77
CA GLY A 393 22.03 -27.91 -40.01
C GLY A 393 22.84 -27.17 -38.94
N GLN A 394 23.94 -27.75 -38.44
CA GLN A 394 24.96 -26.99 -37.70
C GLN A 394 25.83 -26.13 -38.63
N ARG A 395 26.20 -24.94 -38.12
CA ARG A 395 27.46 -24.15 -38.27
C ARG A 395 27.11 -22.67 -38.41
N ASP A 396 27.86 -21.70 -37.93
CA ASP A 396 28.93 -21.54 -36.92
C ASP A 396 29.21 -20.02 -36.99
N ASP A 397 29.47 -19.44 -35.84
CA ASP A 397 30.25 -18.23 -35.53
C ASP A 397 30.92 -17.45 -36.68
N LEU A 398 30.88 -16.11 -36.58
CA LEU A 398 32.05 -15.23 -36.40
C LEU A 398 31.72 -13.76 -36.81
N ARG A 399 31.53 -12.88 -35.83
CA ARG A 399 32.43 -11.74 -35.51
C ARG A 399 31.92 -10.88 -34.38
#